data_AF-A0A3M9ZSF6-F1
#
_entry.id   AF-A0A3M9ZSF6-F1
#
_cell.length_a   1.000
_cell.length_b   1.000
_cell.length_c   1.000
_cell.angle_alpha   90.00
_cell.angle_beta   90.00
_cell.angle_gamma   90.00
#
_symmetry.space_group_name_H-M   'P 1'
#
loop_
_entity.id
_entity.type
_entity.pdbx_description
1 polymer ?
#
loop_
_entity_poly.entity_id
_entity_poly.type
_entity_poly.pdbx_seq_one_letter_code
_entity_poly.pdbx_strand_id
1 'polypeptide(L)'
;MQMIRAPKSPMSGATLGNNGLGDIQHWPFIQTFEMAAGDQMGIAYGAGAPDIVVTYNDPAGDSTFEFDRESYPRDSDVRMTIRDMQLNVDPTSEDLWTFDVDGSGEIYRRLFDGMGNLVKTDKEDIDPGQIYHYGAINGAKVYDMVLVSGPPGTDAIRTVDNSLQDSTQVPTIAGSLVTVRETAANSGIFENTDRLGAANLRTGSDDGILEFKAGYYDQGRYTGAFAGGMLGGDSLQRARISDPGLVDASGGKLGAISAGQQVLITSTISGYAGLDQTFTFLLKIQDKDGATVHLGWLAGRLAGAQEFEPALSWTPPAPGTYTATVFLWESIESPTALSSPKSIEITAT
;
A
#
# COMPACT_ATOMS: atom_id res chain seq x y z
N MET A 1 -13.68 6.38 -25.21
CA MET A 1 -15.01 5.73 -25.28
C MET A 1 -14.81 4.34 -25.85
N GLN A 2 -14.52 3.35 -25.02
CA GLN A 2 -14.40 1.96 -25.46
C GLN A 2 -15.58 1.19 -24.88
N MET A 3 -16.56 1.00 -25.76
CA MET A 3 -17.74 0.18 -25.50
C MET A 3 -17.30 -1.29 -25.48
N ILE A 4 -17.26 -1.92 -24.31
CA ILE A 4 -17.35 -3.39 -24.26
C ILE A 4 -18.80 -3.71 -24.63
N ARG A 5 -19.03 -3.91 -25.93
CA ARG A 5 -20.29 -4.44 -26.45
C ARG A 5 -20.04 -5.90 -26.78
N ALA A 6 -20.91 -6.78 -26.29
CA ALA A 6 -20.93 -8.17 -26.74
C ALA A 6 -20.98 -8.20 -28.29
N PRO A 7 -20.23 -9.12 -28.93
CA PRO A 7 -20.24 -9.24 -30.38
C PRO A 7 -21.67 -9.46 -30.86
N LYS A 8 -22.08 -8.70 -31.87
CA LYS A 8 -23.37 -8.92 -32.52
C LYS A 8 -23.21 -10.00 -33.58
N SER A 9 -24.21 -10.85 -33.71
CA SER A 9 -24.31 -11.74 -34.88
C SER A 9 -24.21 -10.91 -36.16
N PRO A 10 -23.35 -11.27 -37.11
CA PRO A 10 -23.23 -10.55 -38.37
C PRO A 10 -24.60 -10.46 -39.05
N MET A 11 -25.03 -9.26 -39.45
CA MET A 11 -26.21 -9.13 -40.29
C MET A 11 -25.93 -9.75 -41.66
N SER A 12 -26.93 -10.40 -42.25
CA SER A 12 -26.86 -10.91 -43.63
C SER A 12 -26.66 -9.76 -44.62
N GLY A 13 -25.43 -9.58 -45.11
CA GLY A 13 -25.03 -8.54 -46.08
C GLY A 13 -23.56 -8.15 -45.91
N ALA A 14 -22.95 -7.49 -46.91
CA ALA A 14 -21.60 -6.98 -46.80
C ALA A 14 -21.57 -5.82 -45.79
N THR A 15 -21.16 -6.13 -44.56
CA THR A 15 -21.02 -5.16 -43.47
C THR A 15 -19.54 -4.96 -43.15
N LEU A 16 -19.20 -3.78 -42.65
CA LEU A 16 -17.86 -3.46 -42.16
C LEU A 16 -17.72 -3.98 -40.72
N GLY A 17 -16.87 -5.01 -40.57
CA GLY A 17 -16.69 -5.72 -39.31
C GLY A 17 -17.94 -6.44 -38.82
N ASN A 18 -17.91 -6.89 -37.56
CA ASN A 18 -19.00 -7.62 -36.91
C ASN A 18 -20.00 -6.69 -36.18
N ASN A 19 -19.92 -5.38 -36.41
CA ASN A 19 -20.74 -4.37 -35.73
C ASN A 19 -21.96 -3.92 -36.52
N GLY A 20 -22.21 -4.51 -37.70
CA GLY A 20 -23.36 -4.18 -38.53
C GLY A 20 -23.28 -2.79 -39.17
N LEU A 21 -22.08 -2.24 -39.32
CA LEU A 21 -21.85 -0.97 -40.02
C LEU A 21 -21.96 -1.22 -41.54
N GLY A 22 -22.70 -0.37 -42.24
CA GLY A 22 -22.98 -0.54 -43.67
C GLY A 22 -22.16 0.34 -44.62
N ASP A 23 -21.37 1.29 -44.10
CA ASP A 23 -20.67 2.29 -44.92
C ASP A 23 -19.26 2.65 -44.38
N ILE A 24 -18.31 2.80 -45.29
CA ILE A 24 -16.87 3.04 -45.09
C ILE A 24 -16.56 4.41 -44.46
N GLN A 25 -17.51 5.34 -44.50
CA GLN A 25 -17.38 6.64 -43.83
C GLN A 25 -17.29 6.55 -42.30
N HIS A 26 -17.62 5.39 -41.71
CA HIS A 26 -17.49 5.15 -40.27
C HIS A 26 -16.05 4.77 -39.84
N TRP A 27 -15.05 4.93 -40.71
CA TRP A 27 -13.67 4.72 -40.35
C TRP A 27 -13.12 5.88 -39.48
N PRO A 28 -12.39 5.60 -38.39
CA PRO A 28 -12.07 4.27 -37.84
C PRO A 28 -13.25 3.66 -37.06
N PHE A 29 -13.38 2.33 -37.12
CA PHE A 29 -14.36 1.57 -36.35
C PHE A 29 -13.70 0.49 -35.48
N ILE A 30 -14.35 0.12 -34.38
CA ILE A 30 -13.91 -0.96 -33.49
C ILE A 30 -14.41 -2.30 -34.06
N GLN A 31 -13.66 -3.38 -33.90
CA GLN A 31 -14.13 -4.76 -34.11
C GLN A 31 -13.99 -5.54 -32.80
N THR A 32 -14.91 -6.46 -32.54
CA THR A 32 -14.82 -7.34 -31.37
C THR A 32 -14.64 -8.78 -31.81
N PHE A 33 -13.90 -9.57 -31.05
CA PHE A 33 -13.70 -10.99 -31.32
C PHE A 33 -13.92 -11.73 -30.00
N GLU A 34 -14.64 -12.85 -30.05
CA GLU A 34 -14.65 -13.78 -28.93
C GLU A 34 -13.39 -14.63 -29.01
N MET A 35 -12.67 -14.71 -27.90
CA MET A 35 -11.45 -15.51 -27.78
C MET A 35 -11.54 -16.32 -26.48
N ALA A 36 -11.11 -17.56 -26.54
CA ALA A 36 -10.86 -18.43 -25.39
C ALA A 36 -9.37 -18.46 -25.06
N ALA A 37 -9.03 -18.81 -23.81
CA ALA A 37 -7.64 -18.91 -23.37
C ALA A 37 -6.85 -19.88 -24.27
N GLY A 38 -5.71 -19.42 -24.78
CA GLY A 38 -4.87 -20.14 -25.74
C GLY A 38 -5.23 -19.91 -27.21
N ASP A 39 -6.32 -19.21 -27.51
CA ASP A 39 -6.67 -18.85 -28.89
C ASP A 39 -5.63 -17.89 -29.48
N GLN A 40 -5.32 -18.11 -30.75
CA GLN A 40 -4.45 -17.27 -31.54
C GLN A 40 -5.24 -16.60 -32.66
N MET A 41 -5.20 -15.27 -32.70
CA MET A 41 -5.74 -14.47 -33.79
C MET A 41 -4.60 -13.91 -34.63
N GLY A 42 -4.47 -14.42 -35.86
CA GLY A 42 -3.58 -13.87 -36.86
C GLY A 42 -4.18 -12.63 -37.52
N ILE A 43 -3.46 -11.52 -37.50
CA ILE A 43 -3.79 -10.28 -38.20
C ILE A 43 -2.84 -10.18 -39.40
N ALA A 44 -3.39 -10.10 -40.61
CA ALA A 44 -2.63 -10.01 -41.87
C ALA A 44 -3.02 -8.74 -42.64
N TYR A 45 -2.03 -8.08 -43.24
CA TYR A 45 -2.21 -7.01 -44.22
C TYR A 45 -2.14 -7.60 -45.63
N GLY A 46 -3.31 -7.86 -46.24
CA GLY A 46 -3.42 -8.45 -47.57
C GLY A 46 -3.49 -9.99 -47.57
N ALA A 47 -3.29 -10.61 -48.73
CA ALA A 47 -3.34 -12.06 -48.86
C ALA A 47 -1.98 -12.68 -48.50
N GLY A 48 -1.86 -13.27 -47.30
CA GLY A 48 -0.60 -13.85 -46.83
C GLY A 48 -0.70 -14.48 -45.44
N ALA A 49 0.45 -14.93 -44.93
CA ALA A 49 0.60 -15.34 -43.54
C ALA A 49 0.33 -14.15 -42.60
N PRO A 50 -0.09 -14.37 -41.35
CA PRO A 50 -0.33 -13.28 -40.40
C PRO A 50 0.96 -12.50 -40.12
N ASP A 51 0.84 -11.17 -40.14
CA ASP A 51 1.91 -10.24 -39.77
C ASP A 51 2.04 -10.09 -38.26
N ILE A 52 0.91 -10.22 -37.54
CA ILE A 52 0.84 -10.17 -36.07
C ILE A 52 0.01 -11.37 -35.61
N VAL A 53 0.47 -12.07 -34.58
CA VAL A 53 -0.33 -13.10 -33.90
C VAL A 53 -0.65 -12.60 -32.50
N VAL A 54 -1.92 -12.33 -32.24
CA VAL A 54 -2.43 -12.01 -30.91
C VAL A 54 -2.79 -13.32 -30.23
N THR A 55 -2.22 -13.57 -29.05
CA THR A 55 -2.62 -14.70 -28.21
C THR A 55 -3.42 -14.17 -27.04
N TYR A 56 -4.60 -14.74 -26.80
CA TYR A 56 -5.35 -14.45 -25.58
C TYR A 56 -4.93 -15.45 -24.49
N ASN A 57 -4.41 -14.94 -23.39
CA ASN A 57 -4.13 -15.73 -22.20
C ASN A 57 -5.20 -15.43 -21.15
N ASP A 58 -5.52 -16.44 -20.34
CA ASP A 58 -6.36 -16.25 -19.16
C ASP A 58 -5.59 -15.37 -18.15
N PRO A 59 -6.10 -14.19 -17.76
CA PRO A 59 -5.45 -13.32 -16.77
C PRO A 59 -5.57 -13.86 -15.32
N ALA A 60 -6.19 -15.02 -15.13
CA ALA A 60 -6.33 -15.66 -13.82
C ALA A 60 -5.00 -15.81 -13.06
N GLY A 61 -4.91 -15.09 -11.93
CA GLY A 61 -3.78 -15.16 -11.01
C GLY A 61 -2.63 -14.20 -11.34
N ASP A 62 -2.76 -13.36 -12.37
CA ASP A 62 -1.74 -12.38 -12.75
C ASP A 62 -1.86 -11.06 -11.98
N SER A 63 -2.85 -10.92 -11.09
CA SER A 63 -2.99 -9.74 -10.26
C SER A 63 -2.37 -9.89 -8.87
N THR A 64 -1.76 -8.82 -8.38
CA THR A 64 -1.31 -8.71 -6.99
C THR A 64 -1.89 -7.47 -6.32
N PHE A 65 -2.07 -7.57 -5.00
CA PHE A 65 -2.52 -6.49 -4.14
C PHE A 65 -1.66 -6.55 -2.90
N GLU A 66 -0.91 -5.48 -2.67
CA GLU A 66 0.10 -5.41 -1.62
C GLU A 66 -0.11 -4.15 -0.80
N PHE A 67 -0.02 -4.29 0.52
CA PHE A 67 0.17 -3.17 1.42
C PHE A 67 1.66 -2.88 1.58
N ASP A 68 1.98 -1.62 1.90
CA ASP A 68 3.37 -1.20 2.12
C ASP A 68 4.00 -1.78 3.40
N ARG A 69 3.18 -2.35 4.30
CA ARG A 69 3.61 -3.01 5.54
C ARG A 69 2.53 -3.96 6.06
N GLU A 70 2.92 -4.86 6.96
CA GLU A 70 2.01 -5.84 7.58
C GLU A 70 1.28 -5.28 8.81
N SER A 71 1.80 -4.20 9.39
CA SER A 71 1.34 -3.64 10.66
C SER A 71 1.45 -2.11 10.67
N TYR A 72 0.48 -1.47 11.33
CA TYR A 72 0.26 -0.03 11.22
C TYR A 72 0.02 0.61 12.60
N PRO A 73 0.64 1.77 12.88
CA PRO A 73 0.21 2.62 14.00
C PRO A 73 -1.24 3.06 13.85
N ARG A 74 -1.82 3.65 14.91
CA ARG A 74 -3.12 4.32 14.80
C ARG A 74 -3.02 5.57 13.93
N ASP A 75 -4.11 5.88 13.25
CA ASP A 75 -4.24 7.07 12.41
C ASP A 75 -3.10 7.22 11.38
N SER A 76 -2.57 6.12 10.86
CA SER A 76 -1.44 6.14 9.91
C SER A 76 -1.88 5.83 8.49
N ASP A 77 -1.18 6.38 7.51
CA ASP A 77 -1.41 6.10 6.09
C ASP A 77 -1.19 4.62 5.77
N VAL A 78 -2.17 4.03 5.08
CA VAL A 78 -2.12 2.70 4.48
C VAL A 78 -1.92 2.86 2.99
N ARG A 79 -0.73 2.49 2.50
CA ARG A 79 -0.41 2.56 1.08
C ARG A 79 -0.61 1.19 0.46
N MET A 80 -1.25 1.16 -0.70
CA MET A 80 -1.48 -0.07 -1.45
C MET A 80 -0.95 0.04 -2.87
N THR A 81 -0.43 -1.08 -3.36
CA THR A 81 -0.02 -1.28 -4.75
C THR A 81 -0.87 -2.39 -5.35
N ILE A 82 -1.51 -2.10 -6.47
CA ILE A 82 -2.23 -3.09 -7.28
C ILE A 82 -1.41 -3.31 -8.54
N ARG A 83 -1.13 -4.57 -8.87
CA ARG A 83 -0.59 -4.97 -10.17
C ARG A 83 -1.70 -5.70 -10.88
N ASP A 84 -2.31 -5.10 -11.88
CA ASP A 84 -3.34 -5.75 -12.71
C ASP A 84 -3.41 -5.07 -14.08
N MET A 85 -2.98 -5.80 -15.11
CA MET A 85 -3.05 -5.29 -16.50
C MET A 85 -4.48 -5.12 -16.98
N GLN A 86 -5.48 -5.76 -16.37
CA GLN A 86 -6.88 -5.61 -16.79
C GLN A 86 -7.48 -4.27 -16.35
N LEU A 87 -6.86 -3.57 -15.40
CA LEU A 87 -7.21 -2.20 -15.03
C LEU A 87 -6.60 -1.16 -15.99
N ASN A 88 -5.60 -1.52 -16.80
CA ASN A 88 -5.00 -0.66 -17.82
C ASN A 88 -5.80 -0.78 -19.13
N VAL A 89 -6.78 0.11 -19.29
CA VAL A 89 -7.73 0.11 -20.41
C VAL A 89 -7.27 1.06 -21.52
N ASP A 90 -6.62 2.17 -21.17
CA ASP A 90 -5.99 3.07 -22.13
C ASP A 90 -4.46 2.96 -22.05
N PRO A 91 -3.81 2.21 -22.95
CA PRO A 91 -2.37 2.03 -22.91
C PRO A 91 -1.59 3.31 -23.27
N THR A 92 -2.26 4.40 -23.64
CA THR A 92 -1.62 5.66 -24.07
C THR A 92 -1.61 6.74 -22.99
N SER A 93 -2.33 6.54 -21.89
CA SER A 93 -2.39 7.47 -20.76
C SER A 93 -2.65 6.71 -19.47
N GLU A 94 -2.16 7.21 -18.36
CA GLU A 94 -2.47 6.64 -17.04
C GLU A 94 -3.98 6.54 -16.81
N ASP A 95 -4.43 5.37 -16.36
CA ASP A 95 -5.82 5.17 -15.92
C ASP A 95 -6.03 5.57 -14.46
N LEU A 96 -7.25 6.03 -14.15
CA LEU A 96 -7.73 6.29 -12.79
C LEU A 96 -9.00 5.49 -12.53
N TRP A 97 -9.05 4.87 -11.36
CA TRP A 97 -10.17 4.06 -10.91
C TRP A 97 -10.59 4.50 -9.52
N THR A 98 -11.88 4.68 -9.31
CA THR A 98 -12.45 4.92 -7.98
C THR A 98 -13.39 3.78 -7.62
N PHE A 99 -13.17 3.20 -6.44
CA PHE A 99 -13.97 2.12 -5.89
C PHE A 99 -14.83 2.66 -4.75
N ASP A 100 -16.10 2.27 -4.73
CA ASP A 100 -16.98 2.42 -3.59
C ASP A 100 -16.91 1.16 -2.72
N VAL A 101 -16.35 1.32 -1.50
CA VAL A 101 -16.01 0.21 -0.60
C VAL A 101 -17.02 -0.03 0.52
N ASP A 102 -18.13 0.73 0.59
CA ASP A 102 -19.14 0.62 1.68
C ASP A 102 -20.24 -0.42 1.44
N GLY A 103 -20.17 -1.14 0.32
CA GLY A 103 -21.07 -2.25 -0.02
C GLY A 103 -21.93 -2.03 -1.25
N SER A 104 -21.98 -0.82 -1.84
CA SER A 104 -22.53 -0.66 -3.19
C SER A 104 -21.71 -1.46 -4.21
N GLY A 105 -20.39 -1.53 -3.97
CA GLY A 105 -19.40 -2.19 -4.83
C GLY A 105 -19.40 -1.62 -6.24
N GLU A 106 -19.73 -0.34 -6.39
CA GLU A 106 -19.64 0.39 -7.66
C GLU A 106 -18.18 0.77 -7.95
N ILE A 107 -17.84 0.78 -9.24
CA ILE A 107 -16.49 1.01 -9.72
C ILE A 107 -16.56 1.98 -10.89
N TYR A 108 -15.81 3.07 -10.76
CA TYR A 108 -15.85 4.18 -11.68
C TYR A 108 -14.49 4.36 -12.34
N ARG A 109 -14.46 4.33 -13.66
CA ARG A 109 -13.28 4.78 -14.40
C ARG A 109 -13.32 6.30 -14.53
N ARG A 110 -12.28 6.98 -14.04
CA ARG A 110 -12.11 8.44 -14.10
C ARG A 110 -13.28 9.22 -13.49
N LEU A 111 -13.71 8.83 -12.28
CA LEU A 111 -14.64 9.65 -11.47
C LEU A 111 -14.01 11.01 -11.16
N PHE A 112 -12.76 10.98 -10.68
CA PHE A 112 -11.94 12.15 -10.49
C PHE A 112 -10.92 12.33 -11.62
N ASP A 113 -10.55 13.58 -11.88
CA ASP A 113 -9.38 13.92 -12.68
C ASP A 113 -8.09 13.71 -11.88
N GLY A 114 -6.93 13.85 -12.52
CA GLY A 114 -5.62 13.73 -11.87
C GLY A 114 -5.29 14.86 -10.88
N MET A 115 -6.28 15.67 -10.47
CA MET A 115 -6.22 16.73 -9.47
C MET A 115 -7.34 16.59 -8.42
N GLY A 116 -8.08 15.49 -8.42
CA GLY A 116 -9.14 15.21 -7.44
C GLY A 116 -10.46 15.92 -7.69
N ASN A 117 -10.65 16.58 -8.83
CA ASN A 117 -11.94 17.17 -9.19
C ASN A 117 -12.81 16.16 -9.92
N LEU A 118 -14.12 16.23 -9.74
CA LEU A 118 -15.04 15.44 -10.54
C LEU A 118 -14.85 15.73 -12.03
N VAL A 119 -14.68 14.66 -12.82
CA VAL A 119 -14.67 14.75 -14.27
C VAL A 119 -16.06 15.19 -14.73
N LYS A 120 -16.13 16.18 -15.61
CA LYS A 120 -17.38 16.69 -16.18
C LYS A 120 -17.53 16.24 -17.63
N THR A 121 -18.74 15.82 -18.00
CA THR A 121 -19.15 15.71 -19.40
C THR A 121 -20.01 16.94 -19.69
N ASP A 122 -19.54 17.80 -20.59
CA ASP A 122 -20.28 18.88 -21.23
C ASP A 122 -21.31 19.65 -20.36
N LYS A 123 -20.78 20.41 -19.38
CA LYS A 123 -21.44 21.50 -18.62
C LYS A 123 -22.41 21.13 -17.48
N GLU A 124 -22.68 19.86 -17.21
CA GLU A 124 -23.34 19.45 -15.95
C GLU A 124 -22.41 18.58 -15.10
N ASP A 125 -22.62 18.61 -13.78
CA ASP A 125 -21.96 17.68 -12.87
C ASP A 125 -22.49 16.27 -13.19
N ILE A 126 -21.59 15.31 -13.40
CA ILE A 126 -22.01 13.96 -13.78
C ILE A 126 -22.66 13.30 -12.56
N ASP A 127 -23.90 12.84 -12.70
CA ASP A 127 -24.49 11.86 -11.77
C ASP A 127 -23.55 10.63 -11.75
N PRO A 128 -23.02 10.20 -10.60
CA PRO A 128 -22.14 9.03 -10.52
C PRO A 128 -22.67 7.80 -11.28
N GLY A 129 -23.99 7.62 -11.35
CA GLY A 129 -24.63 6.56 -12.14
C GLY A 129 -24.50 6.68 -13.67
N GLN A 130 -23.96 7.79 -14.19
CA GLN A 130 -23.63 8.01 -15.61
C GLN A 130 -22.14 7.88 -15.91
N ILE A 131 -21.29 7.72 -14.88
CA ILE A 131 -19.88 7.46 -15.04
C ILE A 131 -19.72 5.99 -15.38
N TYR A 132 -18.96 5.68 -16.43
CA TYR A 132 -18.90 4.33 -17.00
C TYR A 132 -18.59 3.27 -15.92
N HIS A 133 -19.61 2.47 -15.60
CA HIS A 133 -19.50 1.29 -14.76
C HIS A 133 -18.75 0.20 -15.53
N TYR A 134 -17.53 -0.10 -15.10
CA TYR A 134 -16.85 -1.31 -15.56
C TYR A 134 -17.39 -2.47 -14.75
N GLY A 135 -18.57 -2.99 -15.10
CA GLY A 135 -19.19 -3.95 -14.21
C GLY A 135 -20.54 -4.52 -14.57
N ALA A 136 -20.87 -4.69 -15.85
CA ALA A 136 -21.99 -5.57 -16.18
C ALA A 136 -21.80 -6.19 -17.57
N ILE A 137 -21.21 -7.39 -17.62
CA ILE A 137 -21.48 -8.28 -18.77
C ILE A 137 -22.74 -9.07 -18.41
N ASN A 138 -23.86 -8.79 -19.10
CA ASN A 138 -25.16 -9.43 -18.85
C ASN A 138 -25.65 -9.31 -17.39
N GLY A 139 -25.38 -8.18 -16.73
CA GLY A 139 -25.80 -7.93 -15.34
C GLY A 139 -24.89 -8.54 -14.27
N ALA A 140 -23.78 -9.18 -14.65
CA ALA A 140 -22.75 -9.63 -13.72
C ALA A 140 -21.60 -8.61 -13.63
N LYS A 141 -21.30 -8.14 -12.41
CA LYS A 141 -20.13 -7.32 -12.11
C LYS A 141 -18.86 -8.05 -12.57
N VAL A 142 -18.02 -7.33 -13.33
CA VAL A 142 -16.73 -7.82 -13.89
C VAL A 142 -15.60 -7.66 -12.88
N TYR A 143 -15.81 -6.80 -11.88
CA TYR A 143 -15.01 -6.72 -10.68
C TYR A 143 -16.00 -6.50 -9.54
N ASP A 144 -16.00 -7.39 -8.55
CA ASP A 144 -16.81 -7.25 -7.35
C ASP A 144 -15.93 -6.63 -6.27
N MET A 145 -16.13 -5.33 -6.05
CA MET A 145 -15.80 -4.60 -4.82
C MET A 145 -14.34 -4.63 -4.35
N VAL A 146 -13.70 -3.46 -4.23
CA VAL A 146 -12.60 -3.33 -3.26
C VAL A 146 -13.25 -3.39 -1.87
N LEU A 147 -13.11 -4.52 -1.18
CA LEU A 147 -13.49 -4.62 0.23
C LEU A 147 -12.44 -3.85 1.02
N VAL A 148 -12.85 -2.95 1.91
CA VAL A 148 -12.00 -2.40 2.96
C VAL A 148 -12.70 -2.68 4.27
N SER A 149 -12.19 -3.63 5.05
CA SER A 149 -12.91 -4.11 6.23
C SER A 149 -11.99 -4.43 7.40
N GLY A 150 -12.36 -3.95 8.58
CA GLY A 150 -11.89 -4.45 9.86
C GLY A 150 -12.93 -5.37 10.54
N PRO A 151 -12.69 -5.75 11.80
CA PRO A 151 -13.68 -6.47 12.59
C PRO A 151 -14.97 -5.65 12.72
N PRO A 152 -16.16 -6.29 12.75
CA PRO A 152 -17.43 -5.57 12.82
C PRO A 152 -17.51 -4.60 14.00
N GLY A 153 -17.91 -3.36 13.73
CA GLY A 153 -18.08 -2.32 14.75
C GLY A 153 -16.77 -1.69 15.25
N THR A 154 -15.66 -1.88 14.54
CA THR A 154 -14.36 -1.29 14.87
C THR A 154 -13.92 -0.26 13.84
N ASP A 155 -13.13 0.73 14.28
CA ASP A 155 -12.38 1.67 13.45
C ASP A 155 -10.96 1.10 13.21
N ALA A 156 -10.87 -0.01 12.47
CA ALA A 156 -9.57 -0.62 12.14
C ALA A 156 -8.90 0.06 10.94
N ILE A 157 -9.69 0.37 9.92
CA ILE A 157 -9.28 1.03 8.68
C ILE A 157 -10.46 1.88 8.18
N ARG A 158 -10.13 3.04 7.59
CA ARG A 158 -11.10 3.97 7.02
C ARG A 158 -10.54 4.63 5.76
N THR A 159 -11.45 5.08 4.91
CA THR A 159 -11.13 5.93 3.76
C THR A 159 -10.95 7.37 4.21
N VAL A 160 -10.09 8.11 3.51
CA VAL A 160 -9.89 9.56 3.71
C VAL A 160 -9.63 10.22 2.36
N ASP A 161 -9.87 11.52 2.26
CA ASP A 161 -9.49 12.28 1.07
C ASP A 161 -8.00 12.55 0.98
N ASN A 162 -7.49 12.57 -0.26
CA ASN A 162 -6.17 13.07 -0.66
C ASN A 162 -6.33 13.89 -1.95
N SER A 163 -5.25 14.38 -2.56
CA SER A 163 -5.41 15.19 -3.79
C SER A 163 -5.83 14.41 -5.06
N LEU A 164 -6.05 13.08 -4.97
CA LEU A 164 -6.66 12.29 -6.04
C LEU A 164 -8.18 12.16 -5.92
N GLN A 165 -8.76 12.47 -4.76
CA GLN A 165 -10.20 12.36 -4.53
C GLN A 165 -10.69 13.44 -3.57
N ASP A 166 -11.77 14.12 -3.96
CA ASP A 166 -12.51 15.03 -3.10
C ASP A 166 -13.92 14.51 -2.92
N SER A 167 -14.10 13.73 -1.85
CA SER A 167 -15.37 13.10 -1.51
C SER A 167 -16.51 14.09 -1.30
N THR A 168 -16.21 15.36 -1.00
CA THR A 168 -17.25 16.39 -0.80
C THR A 168 -18.03 16.69 -2.08
N GLN A 169 -17.44 16.37 -3.23
CA GLN A 169 -18.09 16.50 -4.54
C GLN A 169 -19.06 15.34 -4.83
N VAL A 170 -18.97 14.22 -4.08
CA VAL A 170 -19.86 13.05 -4.19
C VAL A 170 -20.42 12.62 -2.82
N PRO A 171 -21.28 13.44 -2.19
CA PRO A 171 -21.68 13.25 -0.78
C PRO A 171 -22.35 11.92 -0.46
N THR A 172 -22.97 11.27 -1.46
CA THR A 172 -23.71 10.01 -1.30
C THR A 172 -22.81 8.82 -0.97
N ILE A 173 -21.53 8.89 -1.35
CA ILE A 173 -20.54 7.81 -1.18
C ILE A 173 -19.23 8.34 -0.55
N ALA A 174 -19.28 9.51 0.09
CA ALA A 174 -18.07 10.22 0.50
C ALA A 174 -17.18 9.43 1.49
N GLY A 175 -17.79 8.60 2.33
CA GLY A 175 -17.10 7.77 3.32
C GLY A 175 -16.55 6.45 2.78
N SER A 176 -16.61 6.21 1.47
CA SER A 176 -16.35 4.90 0.88
C SER A 176 -15.43 4.94 -0.34
N LEU A 177 -14.91 6.10 -0.71
CA LEU A 177 -14.11 6.24 -1.91
C LEU A 177 -12.66 5.82 -1.69
N VAL A 178 -12.18 4.95 -2.57
CA VAL A 178 -10.76 4.65 -2.75
C VAL A 178 -10.40 4.85 -4.22
N THR A 179 -9.66 5.91 -4.51
CA THR A 179 -9.15 6.22 -5.85
C THR A 179 -7.72 5.74 -6.01
N VAL A 180 -7.44 5.04 -7.11
CA VAL A 180 -6.10 4.64 -7.50
C VAL A 180 -5.73 5.20 -8.87
N ARG A 181 -4.44 5.46 -9.04
CA ARG A 181 -3.87 5.98 -10.29
C ARG A 181 -2.78 5.06 -10.80
N GLU A 182 -2.77 4.82 -12.10
CA GLU A 182 -1.68 4.12 -12.76
C GLU A 182 -0.38 4.93 -12.65
N THR A 183 0.71 4.26 -12.29
CA THR A 183 2.02 4.87 -12.05
C THR A 183 2.68 5.40 -13.31
N ALA A 184 2.35 4.82 -14.46
CA ALA A 184 2.78 5.26 -15.79
C ALA A 184 1.83 4.64 -16.83
N ALA A 185 1.67 5.29 -18.00
CA ALA A 185 0.86 4.72 -19.07
C ALA A 185 1.31 3.28 -19.42
N ASN A 186 0.33 2.37 -19.47
CA ASN A 186 0.54 0.96 -19.79
C ASN A 186 1.46 0.20 -18.81
N SER A 187 1.51 0.61 -17.54
CA SER A 187 2.26 -0.11 -16.51
C SER A 187 1.45 -1.23 -15.87
N GLY A 188 0.12 -1.08 -15.81
CA GLY A 188 -0.74 -1.97 -15.02
C GLY A 188 -0.45 -1.94 -13.52
N ILE A 189 0.30 -0.95 -13.03
CA ILE A 189 0.65 -0.77 -11.62
C ILE A 189 -0.06 0.47 -11.11
N PHE A 190 -0.95 0.29 -10.14
CA PHE A 190 -1.78 1.35 -9.56
C PHE A 190 -1.46 1.56 -8.09
N GLU A 191 -1.48 2.82 -7.66
CA GLU A 191 -1.24 3.24 -6.28
C GLU A 191 -2.38 4.12 -5.79
N ASN A 192 -2.64 4.09 -4.47
CA ASN A 192 -3.67 4.89 -3.82
C ASN A 192 -3.15 6.24 -3.26
N THR A 193 -1.89 6.55 -3.54
CA THR A 193 -1.24 7.77 -3.08
C THR A 193 -1.31 8.86 -4.13
N ASP A 194 -1.50 10.09 -3.68
CA ASP A 194 -1.43 11.25 -4.57
C ASP A 194 0.02 11.61 -4.97
N ARG A 195 0.17 12.65 -5.79
CA ARG A 195 1.50 13.09 -6.27
C ARG A 195 2.41 13.62 -5.14
N LEU A 196 1.86 13.89 -3.96
CA LEU A 196 2.60 14.30 -2.77
C LEU A 196 2.87 13.11 -1.81
N GLY A 197 2.37 11.92 -2.14
CA GLY A 197 2.57 10.69 -1.38
C GLY A 197 1.57 10.48 -0.24
N ALA A 198 0.46 11.24 -0.19
CA ALA A 198 -0.60 11.06 0.80
C ALA A 198 -1.57 9.96 0.35
N ALA A 199 -1.85 8.99 1.23
CA ALA A 199 -2.78 7.89 0.95
C ALA A 199 -4.24 8.30 1.21
N ASN A 200 -5.19 7.65 0.52
CA ASN A 200 -6.63 7.76 0.79
C ASN A 200 -7.19 6.62 1.66
N LEU A 201 -6.29 5.85 2.28
CA LEU A 201 -6.62 4.86 3.32
C LEU A 201 -5.80 5.17 4.57
N ARG A 202 -6.45 5.12 5.73
CA ARG A 202 -5.78 5.24 7.02
C ARG A 202 -6.27 4.19 7.98
N THR A 203 -5.37 3.72 8.84
CA THR A 203 -5.80 2.98 10.02
C THR A 203 -6.62 3.87 10.93
N GLY A 204 -7.55 3.26 11.64
CA GLY A 204 -8.36 3.99 12.60
C GLY A 204 -7.67 4.15 13.96
N SER A 205 -8.47 4.46 14.97
CA SER A 205 -8.02 4.93 16.29
C SER A 205 -8.30 3.97 17.44
N ASP A 206 -8.96 2.84 17.16
CA ASP A 206 -9.36 1.87 18.18
C ASP A 206 -8.18 1.26 18.95
N ASP A 207 -8.45 0.93 20.21
CA ASP A 207 -7.49 0.25 21.08
C ASP A 207 -7.38 -1.25 20.77
N GLY A 208 -6.17 -1.80 20.95
CA GLY A 208 -5.86 -3.22 20.70
C GLY A 208 -5.19 -3.50 19.36
N ILE A 209 -5.12 -4.79 19.02
CA ILE A 209 -4.62 -5.30 17.73
C ILE A 209 -5.84 -5.71 16.92
N LEU A 210 -6.07 -5.04 15.79
CA LEU A 210 -7.21 -5.31 14.90
C LEU A 210 -6.70 -5.67 13.50
N GLU A 211 -7.11 -6.82 12.99
CA GLU A 211 -6.81 -7.24 11.62
C GLU A 211 -7.77 -6.55 10.66
N PHE A 212 -7.24 -5.85 9.66
CA PHE A 212 -8.02 -5.33 8.55
C PHE A 212 -7.56 -5.92 7.23
N LYS A 213 -8.42 -5.88 6.23
CA LYS A 213 -8.16 -6.41 4.89
C LYS A 213 -8.59 -5.40 3.86
N ALA A 214 -7.82 -5.31 2.77
CA ALA A 214 -8.31 -4.74 1.53
C ALA A 214 -8.00 -5.61 0.34
N GLY A 215 -8.83 -5.51 -0.69
CA GLY A 215 -8.66 -6.27 -1.93
C GLY A 215 -9.92 -6.26 -2.76
N TYR A 216 -9.83 -6.72 -4.01
CA TYR A 216 -10.99 -6.87 -4.88
C TYR A 216 -11.12 -8.31 -5.37
N TYR A 217 -12.32 -8.69 -5.79
CA TYR A 217 -12.61 -10.04 -6.22
C TYR A 217 -13.60 -10.06 -7.38
N ASP A 218 -13.29 -10.75 -8.46
CA ASP A 218 -14.24 -10.92 -9.57
C ASP A 218 -14.94 -12.28 -9.51
N GLN A 219 -15.75 -12.55 -8.48
CA GLN A 219 -16.64 -13.73 -8.38
C GLN A 219 -16.07 -15.10 -8.85
N GLY A 220 -14.74 -15.29 -8.80
CA GLY A 220 -14.04 -16.49 -9.22
C GLY A 220 -13.84 -16.63 -10.74
N ARG A 221 -13.98 -15.55 -11.50
CA ARG A 221 -13.96 -15.54 -12.96
C ARG A 221 -12.61 -15.14 -13.53
N TYR A 222 -12.00 -14.02 -13.11
CA TYR A 222 -10.74 -13.56 -13.69
C TYR A 222 -9.66 -13.12 -12.70
N THR A 223 -9.90 -12.38 -11.61
CA THR A 223 -8.84 -12.03 -10.65
C THR A 223 -9.37 -11.70 -9.25
N GLY A 224 -8.54 -11.92 -8.24
CA GLY A 224 -8.80 -11.43 -6.89
C GLY A 224 -7.54 -11.40 -6.06
N ALA A 225 -7.24 -10.25 -5.46
CA ALA A 225 -6.03 -10.05 -4.70
C ALA A 225 -6.37 -9.28 -3.42
N PHE A 226 -5.82 -9.76 -2.31
CA PHE A 226 -6.08 -9.22 -0.99
C PHE A 226 -4.78 -9.03 -0.24
N ALA A 227 -4.67 -7.94 0.51
CA ALA A 227 -3.68 -7.76 1.55
C ALA A 227 -4.37 -7.64 2.92
N GLY A 228 -3.73 -8.20 3.93
CA GLY A 228 -4.08 -8.01 5.33
C GLY A 228 -3.10 -7.08 6.00
N GLY A 229 -3.59 -6.25 6.92
CA GLY A 229 -2.77 -5.42 7.79
C GLY A 229 -3.26 -5.50 9.23
N MET A 230 -2.39 -5.21 10.19
CA MET A 230 -2.75 -5.14 11.60
C MET A 230 -2.70 -3.70 12.11
N LEU A 231 -3.85 -3.11 12.45
CA LEU A 231 -3.88 -1.89 13.26
C LEU A 231 -3.41 -2.25 14.67
N GLY A 232 -2.46 -1.46 15.20
CA GLY A 232 -1.94 -1.68 16.55
C GLY A 232 -1.09 -2.96 16.70
N GLY A 233 -0.95 -3.76 15.64
CA GLY A 233 -0.04 -4.92 15.59
C GLY A 233 1.43 -4.50 15.76
N ASP A 234 1.75 -3.28 15.34
CA ASP A 234 3.03 -2.59 15.54
C ASP A 234 2.97 -1.56 16.68
N SER A 235 2.16 -1.81 17.72
CA SER A 235 2.05 -0.97 18.93
C SER A 235 3.39 -0.65 19.62
N LEU A 236 4.50 -1.21 19.13
CA LEU A 236 5.85 -0.87 19.52
C LEU A 236 6.70 -0.16 18.47
N GLN A 237 6.44 -0.06 17.15
CA GLN A 237 7.45 0.41 16.18
C GLN A 237 7.11 1.75 15.50
N ARG A 238 7.07 2.84 16.26
CA ARG A 238 7.03 4.22 15.72
C ARG A 238 8.42 4.73 15.29
N ALA A 239 9.46 3.93 15.49
CA ALA A 239 10.82 4.12 15.00
C ALA A 239 11.50 2.74 14.88
N ARG A 240 12.62 2.65 14.16
CA ARG A 240 13.47 1.46 14.13
C ARG A 240 14.68 1.65 15.02
N ILE A 241 15.13 0.58 15.67
CA ILE A 241 16.40 0.53 16.41
C ILE A 241 17.20 -0.68 15.95
N SER A 242 18.50 -0.49 15.69
CA SER A 242 19.42 -1.58 15.37
C SER A 242 19.76 -2.41 16.60
N ASP A 243 20.39 -3.56 16.39
CA ASP A 243 21.01 -4.29 17.50
C ASP A 243 22.13 -3.44 18.13
N PRO A 244 22.31 -3.50 19.46
CA PRO A 244 23.29 -2.67 20.14
C PRO A 244 24.74 -3.11 19.88
N GLY A 245 25.62 -2.13 19.74
CA GLY A 245 27.06 -2.31 19.58
C GLY A 245 27.83 -1.86 20.82
N LEU A 246 29.07 -2.35 20.95
CA LEU A 246 30.00 -1.96 21.99
C LEU A 246 31.22 -1.28 21.36
N VAL A 247 31.49 -0.04 21.76
CA VAL A 247 32.60 0.76 21.22
C VAL A 247 33.41 1.45 22.32
N ASP A 248 34.65 1.84 21.99
CA ASP A 248 35.48 2.69 22.83
C ASP A 248 35.13 4.18 22.67
N ALA A 249 35.82 5.05 23.42
CA ALA A 249 35.61 6.50 23.37
C ALA A 249 35.93 7.14 22.00
N SER A 250 36.62 6.43 21.10
CA SER A 250 36.91 6.88 19.73
C SER A 250 35.91 6.32 18.69
N GLY A 251 34.96 5.49 19.11
CA GLY A 251 34.01 4.80 18.23
C GLY A 251 34.53 3.49 17.64
N GLY A 252 35.70 3.01 18.08
CA GLY A 252 36.26 1.72 17.66
C GLY A 252 35.49 0.57 18.28
N LYS A 253 35.11 -0.44 17.48
CA LYS A 253 34.41 -1.64 17.98
C LYS A 253 35.27 -2.41 18.97
N LEU A 254 34.65 -2.81 20.10
CA LEU A 254 35.29 -3.59 21.15
C LEU A 254 34.87 -5.06 21.06
N GLY A 255 35.82 -5.96 21.32
CA GLY A 255 35.59 -7.40 21.44
C GLY A 255 35.52 -7.84 22.90
N ALA A 256 36.68 -8.09 23.51
CA ALA A 256 36.79 -8.35 24.94
C ALA A 256 37.01 -7.04 25.71
N ILE A 257 36.39 -6.92 26.89
CA ILE A 257 36.56 -5.77 27.79
C ILE A 257 36.97 -6.25 29.19
N SER A 258 37.59 -5.36 29.98
CA SER A 258 37.97 -5.68 31.37
C SER A 258 37.05 -4.99 32.39
N ALA A 259 36.93 -5.59 33.57
CA ALA A 259 36.30 -4.91 34.70
C ALA A 259 36.98 -3.55 34.97
N GLY A 260 36.19 -2.50 35.20
CA GLY A 260 36.69 -1.14 35.39
C GLY A 260 36.99 -0.36 34.10
N GLN A 261 36.92 -0.99 32.91
CA GLN A 261 37.06 -0.29 31.63
C GLN A 261 35.75 0.40 31.24
N GLN A 262 35.78 1.73 31.05
CA GLN A 262 34.62 2.44 30.50
C GLN A 262 34.43 2.08 29.02
N VAL A 263 33.17 1.81 28.65
CA VAL A 263 32.74 1.46 27.29
C VAL A 263 31.50 2.27 26.92
N LEU A 264 31.19 2.34 25.62
CA LEU A 264 29.97 2.95 25.10
C LEU A 264 29.09 1.87 24.46
N ILE A 265 27.80 1.92 24.78
CA ILE A 265 26.76 1.11 24.13
C ILE A 265 26.04 2.00 23.13
N THR A 266 26.03 1.60 21.86
CA THR A 266 25.39 2.36 20.78
C THR A 266 24.31 1.56 20.10
N SER A 267 23.36 2.22 19.44
CA SER A 267 22.41 1.61 18.51
C SER A 267 21.96 2.67 17.53
N THR A 268 21.76 2.32 16.26
CA THR A 268 21.21 3.26 15.27
C THR A 268 19.70 3.36 15.45
N ILE A 269 19.16 4.58 15.50
CA ILE A 269 17.73 4.88 15.52
C ILE A 269 17.32 5.52 14.19
N SER A 270 16.25 5.02 13.57
CA SER A 270 15.70 5.58 12.33
C SER A 270 14.20 5.90 12.48
N GLY A 271 13.80 7.12 12.12
CA GLY A 271 12.39 7.54 12.06
C GLY A 271 11.71 7.15 10.75
N TYR A 272 10.37 7.13 10.75
CA TYR A 272 9.58 6.99 9.53
C TYR A 272 9.35 8.35 8.87
N ALA A 273 9.23 8.38 7.54
CA ALA A 273 8.95 9.62 6.82
C ALA A 273 7.59 10.21 7.24
N GLY A 274 7.52 11.53 7.42
CA GLY A 274 6.30 12.23 7.81
C GLY A 274 5.92 12.11 9.29
N LEU A 275 6.73 11.45 10.13
CA LEU A 275 6.48 11.29 11.56
C LEU A 275 7.56 11.96 12.41
N ASP A 276 7.22 13.14 12.95
CA ASP A 276 8.01 13.86 13.95
C ASP A 276 7.58 13.44 15.36
N GLN A 277 8.52 13.04 16.22
CA GLN A 277 8.19 12.62 17.59
C GLN A 277 9.33 12.83 18.58
N THR A 278 9.01 12.84 19.87
CA THR A 278 10.02 12.73 20.94
C THR A 278 10.44 11.28 21.13
N PHE A 279 11.63 11.09 21.67
CA PHE A 279 12.11 9.78 22.07
C PHE A 279 12.94 9.84 23.36
N THR A 280 13.04 8.69 24.01
CA THR A 280 14.00 8.34 25.05
C THR A 280 14.69 7.05 24.66
N PHE A 281 16.02 7.09 24.53
CA PHE A 281 16.88 5.92 24.39
C PHE A 281 17.35 5.51 25.79
N LEU A 282 16.93 4.33 26.25
CA LEU A 282 17.20 3.82 27.60
C LEU A 282 18.06 2.56 27.52
N LEU A 283 19.13 2.55 28.30
CA LEU A 283 20.02 1.41 28.51
C LEU A 283 19.76 0.82 29.89
N LYS A 284 19.47 -0.47 29.94
CA LYS A 284 19.41 -1.28 31.16
C LYS A 284 20.46 -2.39 31.06
N ILE A 285 21.29 -2.54 32.08
CA ILE A 285 22.26 -3.63 32.14
C ILE A 285 21.96 -4.50 33.35
N GLN A 286 21.87 -5.80 33.11
CA GLN A 286 21.64 -6.81 34.13
C GLN A 286 22.86 -7.73 34.24
N ASP A 287 23.16 -8.20 35.45
CA ASP A 287 24.15 -9.26 35.66
C ASP A 287 23.58 -10.65 35.33
N LYS A 288 24.43 -11.69 35.48
CA LYS A 288 24.06 -13.09 35.23
C LYS A 288 22.88 -13.59 36.07
N ASP A 289 22.62 -12.97 37.22
CA ASP A 289 21.54 -13.35 38.15
C ASP A 289 20.25 -12.55 37.85
N GLY A 290 20.28 -11.69 36.83
CA GLY A 290 19.17 -10.85 36.40
C GLY A 290 19.03 -9.56 37.20
N ALA A 291 19.95 -9.24 38.11
CA ALA A 291 19.89 -7.99 38.86
C ALA A 291 20.31 -6.81 37.97
N THR A 292 19.52 -5.74 37.97
CA THR A 292 19.87 -4.50 37.25
C THR A 292 21.04 -3.81 37.94
N VAL A 293 22.19 -3.76 37.27
CA VAL A 293 23.42 -3.14 37.78
C VAL A 293 23.69 -1.76 37.19
N HIS A 294 23.00 -1.40 36.10
CA HIS A 294 23.10 -0.06 35.50
C HIS A 294 21.81 0.33 34.78
N LEU A 295 21.47 1.61 34.87
CA LEU A 295 20.41 2.28 34.12
C LEU A 295 20.91 3.64 33.66
N GLY A 296 20.73 3.96 32.39
CA GLY A 296 21.04 5.27 31.82
C GLY A 296 20.09 5.58 30.67
N TRP A 297 19.83 6.86 30.41
CA TRP A 297 18.99 7.25 29.28
C TRP A 297 19.38 8.62 28.75
N LEU A 298 18.99 8.87 27.50
CA LEU A 298 18.97 10.20 26.89
C LEU A 298 17.64 10.41 26.19
N ALA A 299 17.19 11.66 26.14
CA ALA A 299 15.95 12.04 25.47
C ALA A 299 16.24 13.06 24.37
N GLY A 300 15.38 13.09 23.36
CA GLY A 300 15.50 14.01 22.24
C GLY A 300 14.26 14.03 21.37
N ARG A 301 14.40 14.65 20.20
CA ARG A 301 13.40 14.68 19.15
C ARG A 301 13.96 13.96 17.92
N LEU A 302 13.15 13.09 17.34
CA LEU A 302 13.42 12.37 16.11
C LEU A 302 12.52 12.95 15.03
N ALA A 303 13.12 13.63 14.06
CA ALA A 303 12.40 14.14 12.90
C ALA A 303 12.06 13.00 11.92
N GLY A 304 11.06 13.22 11.07
CA GLY A 304 10.67 12.25 10.06
C GLY A 304 11.84 11.86 9.14
N ALA A 305 11.99 10.55 8.90
CA ALA A 305 13.08 9.94 8.12
C ALA A 305 14.52 10.21 8.64
N GLN A 306 14.68 10.82 9.83
CA GLN A 306 16.00 11.04 10.42
C GLN A 306 16.62 9.71 10.87
N GLU A 307 17.94 9.61 10.74
CA GLU A 307 18.74 8.53 11.29
C GLU A 307 19.88 9.10 12.14
N PHE A 308 20.15 8.50 13.30
CA PHE A 308 21.27 8.88 14.16
C PHE A 308 21.64 7.75 15.13
N GLU A 309 22.85 7.80 15.69
CA GLU A 309 23.38 6.75 16.58
C GLU A 309 23.70 7.34 17.97
N PRO A 310 22.79 7.20 18.97
CA PRO A 310 23.09 7.54 20.36
C PRO A 310 24.14 6.61 20.99
N ALA A 311 24.81 7.12 22.01
CA ALA A 311 25.75 6.37 22.84
C ALA A 311 25.50 6.62 24.34
N LEU A 312 25.50 5.56 25.14
CA LEU A 312 25.48 5.64 26.61
C LEU A 312 26.67 4.91 27.20
N SER A 313 27.34 5.53 28.18
CA SER A 313 28.54 4.97 28.80
C SER A 313 28.24 4.03 29.95
N TRP A 314 29.02 2.96 30.07
CA TRP A 314 28.98 2.05 31.20
C TRP A 314 30.39 1.58 31.58
N THR A 315 30.58 1.24 32.86
CA THR A 315 31.81 0.63 33.36
C THR A 315 31.44 -0.64 34.15
N PRO A 316 31.85 -1.83 33.71
CA PRO A 316 31.57 -3.07 34.42
C PRO A 316 32.26 -3.06 35.79
N PRO A 317 31.53 -3.26 36.89
CA PRO A 317 32.10 -3.13 38.23
C PRO A 317 32.98 -4.32 38.63
N ALA A 318 32.79 -5.48 38.02
CA ALA A 318 33.52 -6.72 38.30
C ALA A 318 33.60 -7.61 37.04
N PRO A 319 34.50 -8.61 37.02
CA PRO A 319 34.48 -9.62 35.97
C PRO A 319 33.18 -10.44 35.99
N GLY A 320 32.64 -10.74 34.82
CA GLY A 320 31.40 -11.50 34.69
C GLY A 320 30.69 -11.29 33.35
N THR A 321 29.54 -11.95 33.21
CA THR A 321 28.63 -11.80 32.06
C THR A 321 27.49 -10.86 32.41
N TYR A 322 27.18 -9.97 31.47
CA TYR A 322 26.13 -8.96 31.58
C TYR A 322 25.26 -8.95 30.33
N THR A 323 24.00 -8.61 30.48
CA THR A 323 23.07 -8.37 29.37
C THR A 323 22.75 -6.89 29.32
N ALA A 324 23.16 -6.22 28.23
CA ALA A 324 22.76 -4.86 27.94
C ALA A 324 21.53 -4.87 27.04
N THR A 325 20.43 -4.29 27.52
CA THR A 325 19.19 -4.12 26.75
C THR A 325 18.94 -2.64 26.50
N VAL A 326 18.76 -2.28 25.24
CA VAL A 326 18.36 -0.95 24.81
C VAL A 326 16.85 -0.92 24.53
N PHE A 327 16.21 0.14 24.99
CA PHE A 327 14.80 0.43 24.79
C PHE A 327 14.68 1.78 24.09
N LEU A 328 13.70 1.90 23.20
CA LEU A 328 13.34 3.16 22.58
C LEU A 328 11.89 3.48 22.94
N TRP A 329 11.69 4.50 23.75
CA TRP A 329 10.39 4.94 24.26
C TRP A 329 10.09 6.37 23.83
N GLU A 330 8.85 6.82 23.95
CA GLU A 330 8.43 8.18 23.64
C GLU A 330 8.97 9.19 24.66
N SER A 331 8.85 8.85 25.95
CA SER A 331 9.47 9.57 27.06
C SER A 331 9.61 8.67 28.30
N ILE A 332 10.22 9.16 29.37
CA ILE A 332 10.23 8.46 30.68
C ILE A 332 8.89 8.60 31.41
N GLU A 333 8.24 9.76 31.29
CA GLU A 333 6.98 10.07 31.96
C GLU A 333 5.78 9.36 31.30
N SER A 334 5.87 9.12 30.00
CA SER A 334 4.96 8.32 29.20
C SER A 334 5.76 7.18 28.53
N PRO A 335 5.93 6.02 29.21
CA PRO A 335 6.81 4.93 28.76
C PRO A 335 6.19 4.09 27.64
N THR A 336 5.64 4.76 26.63
CA THR A 336 5.13 4.11 25.43
C THR A 336 6.31 3.77 24.53
N ALA A 337 6.49 2.50 24.20
CA ALA A 337 7.59 2.08 23.35
C ALA A 337 7.41 2.53 21.87
N LEU A 338 8.53 2.93 21.28
CA LEU A 338 8.71 3.31 19.87
C LEU A 338 9.47 2.27 19.06
N SER A 339 10.16 1.32 19.71
CA SER A 339 10.59 0.04 19.09
C SER A 339 10.52 -1.10 20.10
N SER A 340 10.48 -2.35 19.61
CA SER A 340 10.86 -3.52 20.42
C SER A 340 12.29 -3.37 20.95
N PRO A 341 12.58 -3.82 22.19
CA PRO A 341 13.91 -3.71 22.77
C PRO A 341 14.90 -4.66 22.08
N LYS A 342 16.18 -4.28 22.11
CA LYS A 342 17.29 -5.07 21.55
C LYS A 342 18.33 -5.32 22.64
N SER A 343 19.01 -6.46 22.56
CA SER A 343 19.95 -6.88 23.60
C SER A 343 21.26 -7.39 23.02
N ILE A 344 22.34 -7.22 23.78
CA ILE A 344 23.65 -7.83 23.55
C ILE A 344 24.18 -8.41 24.87
N GLU A 345 24.84 -9.56 24.77
CA GLU A 345 25.59 -10.16 25.87
C GLU A 345 27.03 -9.63 25.88
N ILE A 346 27.53 -9.25 27.05
CA ILE A 346 28.86 -8.66 27.25
C ILE A 346 29.60 -9.47 28.31
N THR A 347 30.83 -9.88 28.01
CA THR A 347 31.74 -10.52 28.97
C THR A 347 32.86 -9.56 29.36
N ALA A 348 32.98 -9.29 30.66
CA ALA A 348 34.10 -8.54 31.24
C ALA A 348 35.05 -9.50 31.97
N THR A 349 36.35 -9.42 31.67
CA THR A 349 37.40 -10.25 32.30
C THR A 349 38.13 -9.56 33.43
#